data_AF-A0A142D1J2-F1
#
_entry.id   AF-A0A142D1J2-F1
#
_cell.length_a   1.000
_cell.length_b   1.000
_cell.length_c   1.000
_cell.angle_alpha   90.00
_cell.angle_beta   90.00
_cell.angle_gamma   90.00
#
_symmetry.space_group_name_H-M   'P 1'
#
loop_
_entity.id
_entity.type
_entity.pdbx_description
1 polymer ?
#
loop_
_entity_poly.entity_id
_entity_poly.type
_entity_poly.pdbx_seq_one_letter_code
_entity_poly.pdbx_strand_id
1 'polypeptide(L)'
;MTFKSSINIRFDLGKREYFERYMPTPSHAEVLRGVLRGINYQESRAHIVVGPYGTGKSLLGTIIAGIVSKMVDPATFDILRKKFSQVDDEIYIELGNMSDHPYRYLPVILNGYEGNFRQAILSSIMRVLKQNNLPIVAPGVISRILGTISTWEKEYKQTYKKFVQMLSSENKDLELWRIEILNYNEKEIKWFQDIYPTLTSGAELIFDFEEEFVFQVQYILNELSKQHIGLFIVHDEFGRFLQNVPVNQIYQTMQDIQDLAELADHGSDNFHIMYITHKNLRHYFSKYSEEYHNEFQRIEKRYNIYHIENDGATYIRLIQNAINELYGQGNISEFRKSTYINYLRKFPLFSEFNQVEIERLVIQGAYPMHPVALSLLPKVSSLFGQNERTLFTFLESRQIGGLMYFIKKREEEVYTAAHLFDYFFPNIEELELEEGSRN
;
A
#
# COMPACT_ATOMS: atom_id res chain seq x y z
N MET A 1 -20.00 9.82 9.83
CA MET A 1 -20.04 8.57 9.03
C MET A 1 -18.87 7.72 9.49
N THR A 2 -18.97 6.39 9.55
CA THR A 2 -17.85 5.55 10.01
C THR A 2 -16.77 5.45 8.93
N PHE A 3 -15.73 6.29 9.03
CA PHE A 3 -14.47 6.07 8.32
C PHE A 3 -13.91 4.72 8.77
N LYS A 4 -13.81 3.74 7.86
CA LYS A 4 -13.13 2.48 8.17
C LYS A 4 -11.66 2.76 8.37
N SER A 5 -11.15 2.41 9.56
CA SER A 5 -9.85 2.83 10.09
C SER A 5 -8.64 2.14 9.47
N SER A 6 -8.82 1.18 8.58
CA SER A 6 -7.72 0.41 8.00
C SER A 6 -8.10 -0.03 6.60
N ILE A 7 -7.29 0.37 5.62
CA ILE A 7 -7.40 -0.08 4.24
C ILE A 7 -6.55 -1.33 4.11
N ASN A 8 -7.12 -2.37 3.52
CA ASN A 8 -6.38 -3.57 3.14
C ASN A 8 -6.47 -3.71 1.62
N ILE A 9 -5.34 -3.46 0.95
CA ILE A 9 -5.27 -3.44 -0.52
C ILE A 9 -5.90 -4.69 -1.14
N ARG A 10 -5.69 -5.86 -0.53
CA ARG A 10 -6.23 -7.15 -1.01
C ARG A 10 -7.75 -7.22 -0.95
N PHE A 11 -8.38 -6.67 0.10
CA PHE A 11 -9.85 -6.73 0.27
C PHE A 11 -10.58 -5.53 -0.33
N ASP A 12 -9.88 -4.43 -0.57
CA ASP A 12 -10.45 -3.15 -0.97
C ASP A 12 -10.28 -2.83 -2.45
N LEU A 13 -9.54 -3.67 -3.19
CA LEU A 13 -9.32 -3.57 -4.62
C LEU A 13 -10.65 -3.46 -5.40
N GLY A 14 -10.74 -2.45 -6.27
CA GLY A 14 -11.89 -2.25 -7.17
C GLY A 14 -13.18 -1.71 -6.52
N LYS A 15 -13.20 -1.46 -5.20
CA LYS A 15 -14.40 -0.90 -4.54
C LYS A 15 -14.55 0.59 -4.85
N ARG A 16 -15.65 0.92 -5.53
CA ARG A 16 -16.03 2.27 -5.96
C ARG A 16 -15.91 3.35 -4.88
N GLU A 17 -16.28 3.05 -3.64
CA GLU A 17 -16.26 4.01 -2.53
C GLU A 17 -14.88 4.64 -2.29
N TYR A 18 -13.79 3.89 -2.49
CA TYR A 18 -12.43 4.39 -2.27
C TYR A 18 -11.98 5.33 -3.38
N PHE A 19 -12.39 5.08 -4.63
CA PHE A 19 -12.08 5.93 -5.78
C PHE A 19 -12.87 7.24 -5.72
N GLU A 20 -14.17 7.17 -5.40
CA GLU A 20 -15.04 8.34 -5.29
C GLU A 20 -14.64 9.25 -4.11
N ARG A 21 -14.12 8.69 -3.03
CA ARG A 21 -13.70 9.47 -1.84
C ARG A 21 -12.23 9.85 -1.83
N TYR A 22 -11.43 9.31 -2.76
CA TYR A 22 -10.00 9.60 -2.82
C TYR A 22 -9.73 11.10 -2.95
N MET A 23 -8.75 11.60 -2.21
CA MET A 23 -8.30 12.99 -2.26
C MET A 23 -6.83 13.00 -2.69
N PRO A 24 -6.55 13.24 -3.99
CA PRO A 24 -5.18 13.33 -4.48
C PRO A 24 -4.36 14.42 -3.80
N THR A 25 -3.09 14.13 -3.58
CA THR A 25 -2.06 15.10 -3.18
C THR A 25 -0.99 15.18 -4.28
N PRO A 26 -0.17 16.24 -4.34
CA PRO A 26 0.96 16.31 -5.26
C PRO A 26 1.91 15.10 -5.13
N SER A 27 2.20 14.64 -3.90
CA SER A 27 3.06 13.47 -3.67
C SER A 27 2.40 12.16 -4.12
N HIS A 28 1.07 12.04 -4.02
CA HIS A 28 0.34 10.89 -4.59
C HIS A 28 0.36 10.91 -6.11
N ALA A 29 0.21 12.10 -6.71
CA ALA A 29 0.27 12.29 -8.15
C ALA A 29 1.66 11.93 -8.69
N GLU A 30 2.74 12.30 -8.00
CA GLU A 30 4.10 11.95 -8.39
C GLU A 30 4.31 10.43 -8.48
N VAL A 31 3.87 9.68 -7.46
CA VAL A 31 3.96 8.21 -7.43
C VAL A 31 3.14 7.61 -8.57
N LEU A 32 1.88 8.03 -8.71
CA LEU A 32 0.98 7.51 -9.74
C LEU A 32 1.52 7.82 -11.15
N ARG A 33 2.03 9.04 -11.39
CA ARG A 33 2.68 9.40 -12.65
C ARG A 33 3.88 8.51 -12.93
N GLY A 34 4.74 8.28 -11.94
CA GLY A 34 5.90 7.40 -12.09
C GLY A 34 5.53 5.98 -12.52
N VAL A 35 4.52 5.39 -11.85
CA VAL A 35 4.01 4.05 -12.21
C VAL A 35 3.40 4.04 -13.61
N LEU A 36 2.54 5.02 -13.93
CA LEU A 36 1.89 5.09 -15.24
C LEU A 36 2.87 5.35 -16.37
N ARG A 37 3.92 6.15 -16.15
CA ARG A 37 4.96 6.37 -17.16
C ARG A 37 5.76 5.11 -17.44
N GLY A 38 6.05 4.28 -16.44
CA GLY A 38 6.65 2.96 -16.67
C GLY A 38 5.75 2.02 -17.48
N ILE A 39 4.42 2.22 -17.45
CA ILE A 39 3.46 1.43 -18.24
C ILE A 39 3.35 1.97 -19.66
N ASN A 40 3.15 3.28 -19.78
CA ASN A 40 2.89 3.97 -21.05
C ASN A 40 4.16 4.15 -21.89
N TYR A 41 5.34 4.10 -21.25
CA TYR A 41 6.64 4.35 -21.86
C TYR A 41 7.68 3.34 -21.36
N GLN A 42 8.84 3.27 -22.02
CA GLN A 42 9.98 2.47 -21.58
C GLN A 42 10.77 3.17 -20.46
N GLU A 43 10.07 3.48 -19.36
CA GLU A 43 10.66 4.02 -18.13
C GLU A 43 10.75 2.92 -17.05
N SER A 44 11.39 3.23 -15.91
CA SER A 44 11.56 2.25 -14.82
C SER A 44 10.20 1.82 -14.24
N ARG A 45 10.09 0.53 -13.96
CA ARG A 45 8.89 -0.20 -13.53
C ARG A 45 9.01 -0.73 -12.11
N ALA A 46 10.12 -0.40 -11.44
CA ALA A 46 10.42 -0.74 -10.07
C ALA A 46 10.33 0.51 -9.18
N HIS A 47 9.42 0.49 -8.21
CA HIS A 47 9.07 1.65 -7.39
C HIS A 47 9.16 1.36 -5.89
N ILE A 48 9.63 2.33 -5.11
CA ILE A 48 9.55 2.33 -3.65
C ILE A 48 8.79 3.57 -3.19
N VAL A 49 7.76 3.38 -2.39
CA VAL A 49 6.98 4.45 -1.77
C VAL A 49 7.32 4.50 -0.28
N VAL A 50 7.80 5.65 0.19
CA VAL A 50 8.21 5.88 1.57
C VAL A 50 7.32 6.94 2.20
N GLY A 51 6.77 6.68 3.39
CA GLY A 51 6.07 7.74 4.13
C GLY A 51 5.52 7.28 5.47
N PRO A 52 5.31 8.19 6.44
CA PRO A 52 4.80 7.86 7.78
C PRO A 52 3.48 7.08 7.81
N TYR A 53 3.10 6.53 8.97
CA TYR A 53 1.75 5.96 9.14
C TYR A 53 0.67 7.04 8.94
N GLY A 54 -0.43 6.69 8.28
CA GLY A 54 -1.49 7.65 7.97
C GLY A 54 -1.02 8.74 7.02
N THR A 55 -0.51 8.34 5.85
CA THR A 55 -0.27 9.22 4.70
C THR A 55 -0.97 8.73 3.43
N GLY A 56 -1.90 7.76 3.59
CA GLY A 56 -2.63 7.17 2.48
C GLY A 56 -1.84 6.22 1.56
N LYS A 57 -0.60 5.79 1.87
CA LYS A 57 0.19 4.88 0.99
C LYS A 57 -0.57 3.62 0.56
N SER A 58 -1.21 2.91 1.49
CA SER A 58 -1.97 1.69 1.18
C SER A 58 -3.22 2.02 0.34
N LEU A 59 -3.86 3.17 0.60
CA LEU A 59 -4.94 3.67 -0.24
C LEU A 59 -4.45 3.93 -1.67
N LEU A 60 -3.34 4.64 -1.82
CA LEU A 60 -2.71 4.92 -3.10
C LEU A 60 -2.37 3.62 -3.84
N GLY A 61 -1.78 2.63 -3.16
CA GLY A 61 -1.54 1.31 -3.77
C GLY A 61 -2.81 0.62 -4.23
N THR A 62 -3.92 0.76 -3.49
CA THR A 62 -5.24 0.27 -3.91
C THR A 62 -5.78 0.99 -5.14
N ILE A 63 -5.63 2.32 -5.19
CA ILE A 63 -6.05 3.14 -6.32
C ILE A 63 -5.25 2.79 -7.58
N ILE A 64 -3.91 2.74 -7.49
CA ILE A 64 -3.04 2.36 -8.61
C ILE A 64 -3.39 0.96 -9.08
N ALA A 65 -3.49 -0.02 -8.18
CA ALA A 65 -3.84 -1.40 -8.51
C ALA A 65 -5.19 -1.50 -9.23
N GLY A 66 -6.21 -0.75 -8.81
CA GLY A 66 -7.51 -0.74 -9.48
C GLY A 66 -7.48 -0.08 -10.86
N ILE A 67 -6.68 0.98 -11.04
CA ILE A 67 -6.47 1.64 -12.33
C ILE A 67 -5.80 0.68 -13.32
N VAL A 68 -4.63 0.14 -12.96
CA VAL A 68 -3.82 -0.67 -13.89
C VAL A 68 -4.46 -2.02 -14.23
N SER A 69 -5.32 -2.52 -13.36
CA SER A 69 -6.10 -3.75 -13.58
C SER A 69 -7.39 -3.53 -14.38
N LYS A 70 -7.74 -2.27 -14.67
CA LYS A 70 -8.99 -1.89 -15.34
C LYS A 70 -10.25 -2.46 -14.67
N MET A 71 -10.21 -2.62 -13.34
CA MET A 71 -11.35 -3.12 -12.55
C MET A 71 -12.37 -2.01 -12.21
N VAL A 72 -12.00 -0.75 -12.38
CA VAL A 72 -12.81 0.41 -12.04
C VAL A 72 -13.74 0.75 -13.20
N ASP A 73 -15.03 1.00 -12.92
CA ASP A 73 -15.96 1.41 -13.96
C ASP A 73 -15.59 2.79 -14.55
N PRO A 74 -15.88 3.04 -15.85
CA PRO A 74 -15.44 4.26 -16.53
C PRO A 74 -15.91 5.56 -15.85
N ALA A 75 -17.12 5.59 -15.27
CA ALA A 75 -17.64 6.79 -14.62
C ALA A 75 -16.88 7.12 -13.33
N THR A 76 -16.58 6.09 -12.52
CA THR A 76 -15.76 6.24 -11.32
C THR A 76 -14.32 6.63 -11.67
N PHE A 77 -13.76 6.05 -12.74
CA PHE A 77 -12.43 6.40 -13.23
C PHE A 77 -12.34 7.87 -13.67
N ASP A 78 -13.32 8.37 -14.41
CA ASP A 78 -13.38 9.77 -14.85
C ASP A 78 -13.49 10.76 -13.68
N ILE A 79 -14.22 10.39 -12.61
CA ILE A 79 -14.27 11.20 -11.38
C ILE A 79 -12.87 11.30 -10.77
N LEU A 80 -12.17 10.17 -10.64
CA LEU A 80 -10.82 10.15 -10.10
C LEU A 80 -9.84 10.97 -10.97
N ARG A 81 -9.90 10.79 -12.29
CA ARG A 81 -9.06 11.49 -13.26
C ARG A 81 -9.21 13.01 -13.16
N LYS A 82 -10.44 13.51 -13.03
CA LYS A 82 -10.72 14.95 -12.82
C LYS A 82 -10.23 15.49 -11.48
N LYS A 83 -10.14 14.65 -10.44
CA LYS A 83 -9.57 15.07 -9.16
C LYS A 83 -8.05 15.23 -9.25
N PHE A 84 -7.40 14.28 -9.93
CA PHE A 84 -5.96 14.33 -10.12
C PHE A 84 -5.51 15.50 -11.00
N SER A 85 -6.32 15.93 -11.98
CA SER A 85 -6.02 17.14 -12.77
C SER A 85 -6.06 18.45 -11.97
N GLN A 86 -6.47 18.43 -10.70
CA GLN A 86 -6.41 19.61 -9.82
C GLN A 86 -5.08 19.72 -9.08
N VAL A 87 -4.25 18.67 -9.12
CA VAL A 87 -2.98 18.59 -8.40
C VAL A 87 -1.77 18.41 -9.32
N ASP A 88 -1.96 17.82 -10.50
CA ASP A 88 -0.92 17.64 -11.52
C ASP A 88 -1.59 17.61 -12.90
N ASP A 89 -1.15 18.46 -13.84
CA ASP A 89 -1.75 18.56 -15.17
C ASP A 89 -1.35 17.39 -16.09
N GLU A 90 -0.15 16.83 -15.91
CA GLU A 90 0.37 15.74 -16.75
C GLU A 90 -0.38 14.43 -16.47
N ILE A 91 -0.74 14.20 -15.21
CA ILE A 91 -1.36 12.93 -14.80
C ILE A 91 -2.71 12.68 -15.46
N TYR A 92 -3.42 13.75 -15.87
CA TYR A 92 -4.67 13.63 -16.61
C TYR A 92 -4.43 12.93 -17.96
N ILE A 93 -3.29 13.18 -18.60
CA ILE A 93 -2.88 12.55 -19.86
C ILE A 93 -2.48 11.10 -19.60
N GLU A 94 -1.63 10.84 -18.60
CA GLU A 94 -1.16 9.50 -18.26
C GLU A 94 -2.29 8.53 -17.92
N LEU A 95 -3.29 9.01 -17.17
CA LEU A 95 -4.51 8.24 -16.87
C LEU A 95 -5.34 7.96 -18.13
N GLY A 96 -5.38 8.90 -19.08
CA GLY A 96 -6.00 8.67 -20.38
C GLY A 96 -5.31 7.54 -21.14
N ASN A 97 -3.99 7.62 -21.26
CA ASN A 97 -3.16 6.62 -21.94
C ASN A 97 -3.35 5.22 -21.33
N MET A 98 -3.41 5.11 -20.00
CA MET A 98 -3.66 3.83 -19.32
C MET A 98 -5.03 3.23 -19.64
N SER A 99 -6.06 4.07 -19.83
CA SER A 99 -7.41 3.60 -20.20
C SER A 99 -7.39 2.90 -21.56
N ASP A 100 -6.67 3.49 -22.51
CA ASP A 100 -6.53 2.99 -23.89
C ASP A 100 -5.41 1.94 -24.04
N HIS A 101 -4.56 1.76 -23.04
CA HIS A 101 -3.42 0.85 -23.09
C HIS A 101 -3.84 -0.60 -23.37
N PRO A 102 -3.17 -1.36 -24.26
CA PRO A 102 -3.61 -2.70 -24.62
C PRO A 102 -3.49 -3.72 -23.47
N TYR A 103 -2.56 -3.49 -22.54
CA TYR A 103 -2.38 -4.38 -21.40
C TYR A 103 -3.32 -4.06 -20.24
N ARG A 104 -3.74 -5.11 -19.53
CA ARG A 104 -4.26 -5.05 -18.16
C ARG A 104 -3.27 -5.72 -17.22
N TYR A 105 -3.04 -5.14 -16.04
CA TYR A 105 -2.08 -5.66 -15.07
C TYR A 105 -2.82 -6.29 -13.89
N LEU A 106 -2.58 -7.57 -13.63
CA LEU A 106 -3.17 -8.27 -12.49
C LEU A 106 -2.45 -7.86 -11.20
N PRO A 107 -3.15 -7.33 -10.19
CA PRO A 107 -2.52 -6.92 -8.95
C PRO A 107 -2.16 -8.13 -8.09
N VAL A 108 -0.89 -8.25 -7.73
CA VAL A 108 -0.36 -9.27 -6.82
C VAL A 108 0.00 -8.57 -5.50
N ILE A 109 -0.89 -8.71 -4.52
CA ILE A 109 -0.80 -7.96 -3.26
C ILE A 109 -0.20 -8.83 -2.15
N LEU A 110 0.92 -8.38 -1.58
CA LEU A 110 1.56 -8.93 -0.39
C LEU A 110 1.46 -7.92 0.76
N ASN A 111 1.45 -8.40 2.00
CA ASN A 111 1.40 -7.52 3.17
C ASN A 111 2.32 -7.99 4.30
N GLY A 112 3.29 -7.15 4.69
CA GLY A 112 4.21 -7.42 5.79
C GLY A 112 5.03 -8.70 5.56
N TYR A 113 5.34 -9.43 6.62
CA TYR A 113 6.11 -10.68 6.50
C TYR A 113 5.19 -11.87 6.18
N GLU A 114 5.31 -12.42 4.97
CA GLU A 114 4.58 -13.62 4.53
C GLU A 114 5.49 -14.86 4.40
N GLY A 115 6.66 -14.88 5.06
CA GLY A 115 7.62 -16.00 5.03
C GLY A 115 8.83 -15.75 4.13
N ASN A 116 9.34 -16.81 3.48
CA ASN A 116 10.43 -16.68 2.51
C ASN A 116 9.98 -15.86 1.28
N PHE A 117 10.85 -14.96 0.82
CA PHE A 117 10.51 -13.99 -0.23
C PHE A 117 10.07 -14.62 -1.55
N ARG A 118 10.87 -15.56 -2.09
CA ARG A 118 10.58 -16.23 -3.37
C ARG A 118 9.24 -16.92 -3.33
N GLN A 119 8.99 -17.66 -2.26
CA GLN A 119 7.75 -18.40 -2.06
C GLN A 119 6.55 -17.47 -1.88
N ALA A 120 6.69 -16.39 -1.11
CA ALA A 120 5.62 -15.41 -0.91
C ALA A 120 5.21 -14.76 -2.24
N ILE A 121 6.18 -14.42 -3.10
CA ILE A 121 5.94 -13.87 -4.43
C ILE A 121 5.28 -14.91 -5.35
N LEU A 122 5.87 -16.10 -5.51
CA LEU A 122 5.34 -17.14 -6.40
C LEU A 122 3.95 -17.61 -5.97
N SER A 123 3.74 -17.90 -4.69
CA SER A 123 2.41 -18.31 -4.17
C SER A 123 1.35 -17.22 -4.39
N SER A 124 1.72 -15.95 -4.21
CA SER A 124 0.81 -14.82 -4.46
C SER A 124 0.48 -14.66 -5.94
N ILE A 125 1.46 -14.83 -6.84
CA ILE A 125 1.23 -14.85 -8.29
C ILE A 125 0.29 -15.99 -8.64
N MET A 126 0.59 -17.23 -8.24
CA MET A 126 -0.23 -18.40 -8.56
C MET A 126 -1.66 -18.28 -8.06
N ARG A 127 -1.86 -17.73 -6.85
CA ARG A 127 -3.19 -17.44 -6.31
C ARG A 127 -3.96 -16.47 -7.21
N VAL A 128 -3.33 -15.41 -7.70
CA VAL A 128 -3.94 -14.43 -8.62
C VAL A 128 -4.25 -15.06 -9.98
N LEU A 129 -3.35 -15.88 -10.52
CA LEU A 129 -3.59 -16.61 -11.77
C LEU A 129 -4.80 -17.54 -11.65
N LYS A 130 -4.88 -18.30 -10.55
CA LYS A 130 -6.02 -19.18 -10.24
C LYS A 130 -7.33 -18.41 -10.13
N GLN A 131 -7.35 -17.28 -9.42
CA GLN A 131 -8.53 -16.42 -9.29
C GLN A 131 -9.03 -15.88 -10.64
N ASN A 132 -8.12 -15.67 -11.59
CA ASN A 132 -8.42 -15.19 -12.94
C ASN A 132 -8.62 -16.34 -13.95
N ASN A 133 -8.67 -17.60 -13.50
CA ASN A 133 -8.80 -18.80 -14.34
C ASN A 133 -7.70 -18.89 -15.42
N LEU A 134 -6.46 -18.57 -15.07
CA LEU A 134 -5.29 -18.67 -15.94
C LEU A 134 -4.46 -19.91 -15.54
N PRO A 135 -4.61 -21.06 -16.23
CA PRO A 135 -3.97 -22.33 -15.86
C PRO A 135 -2.51 -22.37 -16.31
N ILE A 136 -1.69 -21.47 -15.79
CA ILE A 136 -0.25 -21.44 -16.06
C ILE A 136 0.45 -22.26 -14.98
N VAL A 137 1.32 -23.18 -15.40
CA VAL A 137 2.20 -23.94 -14.51
C VAL A 137 3.63 -23.59 -14.89
N ALA A 138 4.33 -22.88 -14.02
CA ALA A 138 5.71 -22.50 -14.28
C ALA A 138 6.65 -23.73 -14.18
N PRO A 139 7.69 -23.80 -15.03
CA PRO A 139 8.71 -24.84 -14.92
C PRO A 139 9.54 -24.66 -13.63
N GLY A 140 9.76 -25.73 -12.88
CA GLY A 140 10.59 -25.71 -11.68
C GLY A 140 10.27 -26.87 -10.74
N VAL A 141 10.53 -26.69 -9.45
CA VAL A 141 10.23 -27.69 -8.40
C VAL A 141 8.83 -28.29 -8.52
N ILE A 142 7.81 -27.44 -8.72
CA ILE A 142 6.41 -27.88 -8.79
C ILE A 142 6.14 -28.79 -9.99
N SER A 143 6.58 -28.39 -11.19
CA SER A 143 6.38 -29.21 -12.39
C SER A 143 7.15 -30.53 -12.32
N ARG A 144 8.34 -30.53 -11.69
CA ARG A 144 9.11 -31.76 -11.43
C ARG A 144 8.36 -32.70 -10.48
N ILE A 145 7.88 -32.21 -9.33
CA ILE A 145 7.10 -33.01 -8.37
C ILE A 145 5.88 -33.64 -9.06
N LEU A 146 5.09 -32.83 -9.77
CA LEU A 146 3.90 -33.32 -10.46
C LEU A 146 4.25 -34.31 -11.59
N GLY A 147 5.34 -34.07 -12.31
CA GLY A 147 5.89 -34.96 -13.32
C GLY A 147 6.30 -36.32 -12.74
N THR A 148 7.05 -36.31 -11.64
CA THR A 148 7.44 -37.52 -10.90
C THR A 148 6.23 -38.34 -10.49
N ILE A 149 5.20 -37.69 -9.92
CA ILE A 149 3.97 -38.38 -9.49
C ILE A 149 3.24 -38.99 -10.69
N SER A 150 3.17 -38.26 -11.81
CA SER A 150 2.58 -38.76 -13.07
C SER A 150 3.34 -39.98 -13.61
N THR A 151 4.67 -39.96 -13.56
CA THR A 151 5.51 -41.11 -13.91
C THR A 151 5.26 -42.29 -12.98
N TRP A 152 5.15 -42.07 -11.66
CA TRP A 152 4.83 -43.15 -10.72
C TRP A 152 3.45 -43.74 -10.96
N GLU A 153 2.45 -42.92 -11.26
CA GLU A 153 1.09 -43.38 -11.56
C GLU A 153 1.03 -44.27 -12.82
N LYS A 154 1.78 -43.89 -13.87
CA LYS A 154 1.82 -44.62 -15.15
C LYS A 154 2.72 -45.85 -15.14
N GLU A 155 3.96 -45.68 -14.66
CA GLU A 155 5.05 -46.64 -14.84
C GLU A 155 5.42 -47.40 -13.55
N TYR A 156 5.27 -46.77 -12.37
CA TYR A 156 5.71 -47.34 -11.09
C TYR A 156 4.55 -47.46 -10.07
N LYS A 157 3.50 -48.20 -10.44
CA LYS A 157 2.24 -48.31 -9.67
C LYS A 157 2.41 -48.70 -8.20
N GLN A 158 3.43 -49.48 -7.85
CA GLN A 158 3.69 -49.84 -6.44
C GLN A 158 4.18 -48.65 -5.63
N THR A 159 5.10 -47.85 -6.19
CA THR A 159 5.59 -46.62 -5.58
C THR A 159 4.47 -45.61 -5.42
N TYR A 160 3.62 -45.46 -6.45
CA TYR A 160 2.44 -44.60 -6.36
C TYR A 160 1.48 -45.01 -5.24
N LYS A 161 1.20 -46.31 -5.09
CA LYS A 161 0.36 -46.80 -3.98
C LYS A 161 0.98 -46.49 -2.61
N LYS A 162 2.29 -46.66 -2.44
CA LYS A 162 2.98 -46.32 -1.19
C LYS A 162 2.92 -44.82 -0.91
N PHE A 163 3.11 -43.98 -1.93
CA PHE A 163 2.97 -42.53 -1.81
C PHE A 163 1.56 -42.13 -1.35
N VAL A 164 0.51 -42.67 -1.97
CA VAL A 164 -0.89 -42.41 -1.57
C VAL A 164 -1.18 -42.91 -0.14
N GLN A 165 -0.59 -44.03 0.27
CA GLN A 165 -0.68 -44.51 1.65
C GLN A 165 -0.01 -43.56 2.65
N MET A 166 1.17 -43.04 2.32
CA MET A 166 1.87 -42.04 3.15
C MET A 166 1.12 -40.72 3.25
N LEU A 167 0.50 -40.25 2.16
CA LEU A 167 -0.42 -39.11 2.19
C LEU A 167 -1.60 -39.37 3.16
N SER A 168 -2.21 -40.55 3.06
CA SER A 168 -3.36 -40.94 3.88
C SER A 168 -3.01 -41.06 5.36
N SER A 169 -1.81 -41.57 5.71
CA SER A 169 -1.37 -41.65 7.12
C SER A 169 -1.18 -40.27 7.76
N GLU A 170 -0.96 -39.25 6.95
CA GLU A 170 -0.82 -37.85 7.36
C GLU A 170 -2.16 -37.08 7.29
N ASN A 171 -3.28 -37.77 7.07
CA ASN A 171 -4.61 -37.18 6.83
C ASN A 171 -4.65 -36.18 5.67
N LYS A 172 -3.84 -36.39 4.62
CA LYS A 172 -3.79 -35.55 3.42
C LYS A 172 -4.55 -36.22 2.27
N ASP A 173 -5.52 -35.50 1.69
CA ASP A 173 -6.17 -35.92 0.44
C ASP A 173 -5.28 -35.58 -0.76
N LEU A 174 -5.24 -36.47 -1.76
CA LEU A 174 -4.34 -36.32 -2.91
C LEU A 174 -4.66 -35.06 -3.74
N GLU A 175 -5.93 -34.77 -3.99
CA GLU A 175 -6.32 -33.64 -4.84
C GLU A 175 -6.13 -32.32 -4.10
N LEU A 176 -6.48 -32.27 -2.81
CA LEU A 176 -6.18 -31.11 -1.97
C LEU A 176 -4.67 -30.87 -1.86
N TRP A 177 -3.88 -31.92 -1.68
CA TRP A 177 -2.43 -31.82 -1.62
C TRP A 177 -1.82 -31.32 -2.93
N ARG A 178 -2.30 -31.81 -4.09
CA ARG A 178 -1.88 -31.29 -5.40
C ARG A 178 -2.16 -29.79 -5.53
N ILE A 179 -3.30 -29.31 -5.01
CA ILE A 179 -3.63 -27.88 -5.00
C ILE A 179 -2.65 -27.09 -4.12
N GLU A 180 -2.29 -27.61 -2.95
CA GLU A 180 -1.29 -26.98 -2.07
C GLU A 180 0.10 -26.89 -2.74
N ILE A 181 0.51 -27.94 -3.45
CA ILE A 181 1.75 -27.95 -4.24
C ILE A 181 1.70 -26.89 -5.36
N LEU A 182 0.60 -26.83 -6.12
CA LEU A 182 0.41 -25.79 -7.15
C LEU A 182 0.40 -24.35 -6.60
N ASN A 183 0.01 -24.18 -5.34
CA ASN A 183 0.05 -22.89 -4.63
C ASN A 183 1.40 -22.59 -3.98
N TYR A 184 2.44 -23.39 -4.25
CA TYR A 184 3.78 -23.23 -3.68
C TYR A 184 3.80 -23.32 -2.14
N ASN A 185 3.01 -24.20 -1.54
CA ASN A 185 3.02 -24.43 -0.10
C ASN A 185 4.35 -25.06 0.35
N GLU A 186 5.15 -24.29 1.10
CA GLU A 186 6.48 -24.68 1.57
C GLU A 186 6.49 -25.98 2.36
N LYS A 187 5.50 -26.17 3.25
CA LYS A 187 5.44 -27.34 4.13
C LYS A 187 5.20 -28.60 3.34
N GLU A 188 4.33 -28.52 2.33
CA GLU A 188 3.98 -29.67 1.49
C GLU A 188 5.09 -30.03 0.50
N ILE A 189 5.78 -29.01 -0.05
CA ILE A 189 6.97 -29.22 -0.88
C ILE A 189 8.08 -29.90 -0.06
N LYS A 190 8.37 -29.38 1.14
CA LYS A 190 9.39 -29.95 2.02
C LYS A 190 9.02 -31.37 2.46
N TRP A 191 7.76 -31.60 2.84
CA TRP A 191 7.29 -32.93 3.18
C TRP A 191 7.49 -33.93 2.02
N PHE A 192 7.20 -33.52 0.77
CA PHE A 192 7.47 -34.37 -0.40
C PHE A 192 8.96 -34.68 -0.55
N GLN A 193 9.83 -33.69 -0.37
CA GLN A 193 11.27 -33.85 -0.43
C GLN A 193 11.78 -34.83 0.63
N ASP A 194 11.25 -34.77 1.84
CA ASP A 194 11.64 -35.63 2.95
C ASP A 194 11.24 -37.10 2.72
N ILE A 195 10.05 -37.35 2.15
CA ILE A 195 9.59 -38.73 1.89
C ILE A 195 10.16 -39.32 0.59
N TYR A 196 10.57 -38.49 -0.35
CA TYR A 196 11.01 -38.94 -1.68
C TYR A 196 12.15 -39.97 -1.64
N PRO A 197 13.21 -39.82 -0.81
CA PRO A 197 14.27 -40.83 -0.67
C PRO A 197 13.78 -42.17 -0.13
N THR A 198 12.65 -42.20 0.59
CA THR A 198 12.07 -43.46 1.11
C THR A 198 11.20 -44.18 0.08
N LEU A 199 10.63 -43.41 -0.85
CA LEU A 199 9.82 -43.91 -1.97
C LEU A 199 10.70 -44.31 -3.16
N THR A 200 11.89 -43.73 -3.24
CA THR A 200 12.96 -44.10 -4.17
C THR A 200 14.00 -44.95 -3.44
N SER A 201 14.95 -45.54 -4.16
CA SER A 201 16.03 -46.33 -3.55
C SER A 201 17.10 -45.41 -2.93
N GLY A 202 16.69 -44.42 -2.11
CA GLY A 202 17.58 -43.43 -1.50
C GLY A 202 18.02 -42.30 -2.44
N ALA A 203 17.26 -42.00 -3.50
CA ALA A 203 17.61 -40.90 -4.39
C ALA A 203 17.23 -39.55 -3.75
N GLU A 204 18.11 -38.56 -3.86
CA GLU A 204 17.81 -37.19 -3.45
C GLU A 204 17.22 -36.40 -4.63
N LEU A 205 16.16 -35.63 -4.36
CA LEU A 205 15.60 -34.67 -5.31
C LEU A 205 16.35 -33.34 -5.14
N ILE A 206 17.38 -33.14 -5.97
CA ILE A 206 18.13 -31.87 -5.99
C ILE A 206 17.38 -30.87 -6.89
N PHE A 207 17.08 -29.70 -6.33
CA PHE A 207 16.55 -28.56 -7.08
C PHE A 207 17.57 -27.44 -7.08
N ASP A 208 17.85 -26.88 -8.24
CA ASP A 208 18.73 -25.72 -8.36
C ASP A 208 17.88 -24.47 -8.16
N PHE A 209 17.72 -24.04 -6.91
CA PHE A 209 16.73 -23.04 -6.52
C PHE A 209 17.09 -21.61 -6.93
N GLU A 210 18.37 -21.30 -7.16
CA GLU A 210 18.85 -19.93 -7.41
C GLU A 210 18.54 -19.44 -8.82
N GLU A 211 18.78 -20.23 -9.85
CA GLU A 211 18.44 -19.84 -11.24
C GLU A 211 16.94 -19.98 -11.55
N GLU A 212 16.19 -20.76 -10.75
CA GLU A 212 14.79 -21.07 -11.05
C GLU A 212 13.80 -19.93 -10.74
N PHE A 213 14.07 -19.04 -9.78
CA PHE A 213 13.07 -18.05 -9.34
C PHE A 213 12.72 -17.02 -10.41
N VAL A 214 13.73 -16.27 -10.87
CA VAL A 214 13.55 -15.24 -11.91
C VAL A 214 13.04 -15.87 -13.20
N PHE A 215 13.57 -17.04 -13.56
CA PHE A 215 13.12 -17.79 -14.72
C PHE A 215 11.63 -18.17 -14.65
N GLN A 216 11.14 -18.61 -13.48
CA GLN A 216 9.71 -18.90 -13.28
C GLN A 216 8.85 -17.67 -13.46
N VAL A 217 9.23 -16.54 -12.86
CA VAL A 217 8.48 -15.27 -13.00
C VAL A 217 8.49 -14.82 -14.47
N GLN A 218 9.64 -14.83 -15.14
CA GLN A 218 9.75 -14.52 -16.56
C GLN A 218 8.89 -15.44 -17.43
N TYR A 219 8.88 -16.76 -17.15
CA TYR A 219 8.04 -17.71 -17.88
C TYR A 219 6.55 -17.35 -17.76
N ILE A 220 6.08 -17.06 -16.53
CA ILE A 220 4.71 -16.63 -16.29
C ILE A 220 4.40 -15.34 -17.07
N LEU A 221 5.29 -14.35 -17.01
CA LEU A 221 5.13 -13.08 -17.72
C LEU A 221 5.04 -13.28 -19.24
N ASN A 222 5.85 -14.17 -19.81
CA ASN A 222 5.83 -14.50 -21.23
C ASN A 222 4.51 -15.17 -21.64
N GLU A 223 3.96 -16.07 -20.82
CA GLU A 223 2.65 -16.68 -21.07
C GLU A 223 1.50 -15.66 -20.96
N LEU A 224 1.57 -14.75 -19.99
CA LEU A 224 0.59 -13.68 -19.79
C LEU A 224 0.62 -12.65 -20.94
N SER A 225 1.80 -12.34 -21.47
CA SER A 225 1.97 -11.39 -22.57
C SER A 225 1.20 -11.80 -23.83
N LYS A 226 1.06 -13.11 -24.10
CA LYS A 226 0.25 -13.65 -25.21
C LYS A 226 -1.22 -13.21 -25.15
N GLN A 227 -1.71 -12.85 -23.97
CA GLN A 227 -3.09 -12.38 -23.74
C GLN A 227 -3.16 -10.88 -23.40
N HIS A 228 -2.06 -10.13 -23.60
CA HIS A 228 -1.93 -8.74 -23.17
C HIS A 228 -2.21 -8.54 -21.66
N ILE A 229 -1.72 -9.48 -20.86
CA ILE A 229 -1.81 -9.42 -19.41
C ILE A 229 -0.41 -9.19 -18.83
N GLY A 230 -0.32 -8.29 -17.86
CA GLY A 230 0.87 -8.08 -17.04
C GLY A 230 0.63 -8.38 -15.58
N LEU A 231 1.69 -8.29 -14.78
CA LEU A 231 1.61 -8.38 -13.32
C LEU A 231 2.03 -7.05 -12.71
N PHE A 232 1.29 -6.60 -11.70
CA PHE A 232 1.67 -5.48 -10.85
C PHE A 232 1.77 -5.95 -9.40
N ILE A 233 3.00 -6.16 -8.93
CA ILE A 233 3.26 -6.57 -7.55
C ILE A 233 3.22 -5.33 -6.65
N VAL A 234 2.39 -5.38 -5.61
CA VAL A 234 2.39 -4.39 -4.54
C VAL A 234 2.68 -5.09 -3.22
N HIS A 235 3.81 -4.77 -2.61
CA HIS A 235 4.15 -5.27 -1.28
C HIS A 235 3.91 -4.16 -0.24
N ASP A 236 2.76 -4.22 0.42
CA ASP A 236 2.45 -3.31 1.52
C ASP A 236 3.23 -3.68 2.78
N GLU A 237 3.52 -2.69 3.62
CA GLU A 237 4.33 -2.84 4.83
C GLU A 237 5.68 -3.58 4.59
N PHE A 238 6.34 -3.35 3.45
CA PHE A 238 7.60 -4.02 3.08
C PHE A 238 8.72 -3.82 4.12
N GLY A 239 8.68 -2.72 4.87
CA GLY A 239 9.57 -2.52 6.01
C GLY A 239 9.44 -3.61 7.09
N ARG A 240 8.23 -4.11 7.35
CA ARG A 240 8.02 -5.23 8.29
C ARG A 240 8.52 -6.54 7.73
N PHE A 241 8.45 -6.75 6.42
CA PHE A 241 9.07 -7.91 5.79
C PHE A 241 10.58 -7.91 6.06
N LEU A 242 11.28 -6.82 5.72
CA LEU A 242 12.73 -6.71 5.89
C LEU A 242 13.20 -6.88 7.34
N GLN A 243 12.42 -6.40 8.31
CA GLN A 243 12.75 -6.54 9.74
C GLN A 243 12.71 -7.99 10.25
N ASN A 244 11.94 -8.86 9.59
CA ASN A 244 11.69 -10.23 10.03
C ASN A 244 12.40 -11.28 9.15
N VAL A 245 13.22 -10.86 8.17
CA VAL A 245 14.03 -11.79 7.38
C VAL A 245 15.06 -12.50 8.28
N PRO A 246 15.11 -13.84 8.28
CA PRO A 246 16.13 -14.59 9.02
C PRO A 246 17.55 -14.24 8.56
N VAL A 247 18.51 -14.16 9.50
CA VAL A 247 19.90 -13.74 9.22
C VAL A 247 20.57 -14.55 8.10
N ASN A 248 20.33 -15.86 8.07
CA ASN A 248 20.88 -16.76 7.05
C ASN A 248 20.24 -16.61 5.66
N GLN A 249 19.15 -15.86 5.52
CA GLN A 249 18.44 -15.62 4.25
C GLN A 249 18.59 -14.18 3.74
N ILE A 250 19.26 -13.29 4.49
CA ILE A 250 19.34 -11.86 4.15
C ILE A 250 19.97 -11.64 2.77
N TYR A 251 21.14 -12.23 2.50
CA TYR A 251 21.83 -12.06 1.22
C TYR A 251 20.99 -12.58 0.04
N GLN A 252 20.39 -13.77 0.19
CA GLN A 252 19.51 -14.33 -0.83
C GLN A 252 18.31 -13.42 -1.09
N THR A 253 17.68 -12.92 -0.03
CA THR A 253 16.54 -11.98 -0.14
C THR A 253 16.95 -10.69 -0.84
N MET A 254 18.12 -10.14 -0.51
CA MET A 254 18.67 -8.95 -1.16
C MET A 254 18.88 -9.18 -2.67
N GLN A 255 19.45 -10.32 -3.03
CA GLN A 255 19.63 -10.72 -4.42
C GLN A 255 18.28 -10.87 -5.14
N ASP A 256 17.31 -11.54 -4.54
CA ASP A 256 15.98 -11.72 -5.14
C ASP A 256 15.24 -10.39 -5.37
N ILE A 257 15.39 -9.43 -4.43
CA ILE A 257 14.84 -8.08 -4.60
C ILE A 257 15.51 -7.39 -5.79
N GLN A 258 16.84 -7.48 -5.88
CA GLN A 258 17.59 -6.92 -7.00
C GLN A 258 17.16 -7.52 -8.33
N ASP A 259 17.09 -8.84 -8.41
CA ASP A 259 16.79 -9.55 -9.65
C ASP A 259 15.36 -9.27 -10.13
N LEU A 260 14.39 -9.09 -9.22
CA LEU A 260 13.05 -8.63 -9.58
C LEU A 260 13.03 -7.20 -10.13
N ALA A 261 13.87 -6.30 -9.59
CA ALA A 261 14.00 -4.94 -10.14
C ALA A 261 14.58 -4.97 -11.56
N GLU A 262 15.61 -5.80 -11.78
CA GLU A 262 16.20 -5.99 -13.10
C GLU A 262 15.22 -6.61 -14.09
N LEU A 263 14.46 -7.61 -13.65
CA LEU A 263 13.39 -8.23 -14.44
C LEU A 263 12.32 -7.22 -14.84
N ALA A 264 11.90 -6.35 -13.91
CA ALA A 264 10.94 -5.29 -14.19
C ALA A 264 11.50 -4.31 -15.22
N ASP A 265 12.72 -3.80 -15.05
CA ASP A 265 13.24 -2.75 -15.94
C ASP A 265 13.70 -3.29 -17.31
N HIS A 266 14.30 -4.49 -17.39
CA HIS A 266 14.95 -4.97 -18.61
C HIS A 266 14.41 -6.30 -19.15
N GLY A 267 13.71 -7.11 -18.36
CA GLY A 267 13.33 -8.46 -18.74
C GLY A 267 11.91 -8.61 -19.32
N SER A 268 10.98 -7.73 -18.94
CA SER A 268 9.58 -7.86 -19.35
C SER A 268 8.84 -6.52 -19.33
N ASP A 269 8.17 -6.18 -20.44
CA ASP A 269 7.38 -4.96 -20.53
C ASP A 269 6.03 -5.02 -19.81
N ASN A 270 5.65 -6.22 -19.36
CA ASN A 270 4.39 -6.48 -18.68
C ASN A 270 4.58 -6.78 -17.19
N PHE A 271 5.65 -6.28 -16.57
CA PHE A 271 5.96 -6.50 -15.16
C PHE A 271 6.30 -5.21 -14.41
N HIS A 272 5.59 -4.97 -13.31
CA HIS A 272 5.79 -3.81 -12.44
C HIS A 272 5.83 -4.24 -10.99
N ILE A 273 6.63 -3.53 -10.19
CA ILE A 273 6.76 -3.80 -8.76
C ILE A 273 6.77 -2.50 -7.96
N MET A 274 6.01 -2.47 -6.87
CA MET A 274 5.94 -1.35 -5.95
C MET A 274 6.02 -1.83 -4.50
N TYR A 275 7.02 -1.33 -3.78
CA TYR A 275 7.17 -1.59 -2.35
C TYR A 275 6.73 -0.38 -1.53
N ILE A 276 5.95 -0.61 -0.48
CA ILE A 276 5.45 0.45 0.40
C ILE A 276 6.11 0.32 1.78
N THR A 277 6.68 1.42 2.28
CA THR A 277 7.44 1.44 3.54
C THR A 277 7.12 2.66 4.40
N HIS A 278 7.36 2.55 5.71
CA HIS A 278 7.08 3.60 6.69
C HIS A 278 8.21 4.62 6.86
N LYS A 279 9.43 4.14 6.68
CA LYS A 279 10.69 4.85 6.79
C LYS A 279 11.55 4.42 5.61
N ASN A 280 12.55 5.23 5.28
CA ASN A 280 13.55 4.87 4.28
C ASN A 280 14.19 3.52 4.64
N LEU A 281 14.51 2.75 3.60
CA LEU A 281 14.92 1.35 3.74
C LEU A 281 16.18 1.18 4.59
N ARG A 282 17.08 2.17 4.58
CA ARG A 282 18.28 2.26 5.42
C ARG A 282 18.02 2.05 6.91
N HIS A 283 16.85 2.46 7.41
CA HIS A 283 16.52 2.34 8.83
C HIS A 283 16.21 0.91 9.26
N TYR A 284 15.71 0.06 8.36
CA TYR A 284 15.41 -1.34 8.70
C TYR A 284 16.67 -2.18 8.89
N PHE A 285 17.78 -1.77 8.29
CA PHE A 285 19.06 -2.46 8.41
C PHE A 285 20.02 -1.87 9.46
N SER A 286 19.57 -0.88 10.23
CA SER A 286 20.40 -0.20 11.26
C SER A 286 20.95 -1.12 12.35
N LYS A 287 20.39 -2.32 12.51
CA LYS A 287 20.85 -3.35 13.47
C LYS A 287 21.88 -4.32 12.89
N TYR A 288 22.12 -4.29 11.58
CA TYR A 288 23.03 -5.19 10.88
C TYR A 288 24.37 -4.48 10.57
N SER A 289 25.36 -5.24 10.09
CA SER A 289 26.69 -4.69 9.73
C SER A 289 26.59 -3.61 8.63
N GLU A 290 27.60 -2.75 8.55
CA GLU A 290 27.72 -1.73 7.48
C GLU A 290 27.68 -2.34 6.07
N GLU A 291 28.12 -3.59 5.94
CA GLU A 291 28.08 -4.34 4.68
C GLU A 291 26.66 -4.47 4.12
N TYR A 292 25.70 -4.90 4.94
CA TYR A 292 24.30 -5.02 4.54
C TYR A 292 23.68 -3.68 4.17
N HIS A 293 24.09 -2.62 4.87
CA HIS A 293 23.63 -1.26 4.56
C HIS A 293 24.09 -0.82 3.16
N ASN A 294 25.36 -1.05 2.84
CA ASN A 294 25.94 -0.69 1.56
C ASN A 294 25.34 -1.49 0.41
N GLU A 295 25.10 -2.79 0.62
CA GLU A 295 24.49 -3.64 -0.39
C GLU A 295 23.05 -3.20 -0.67
N PHE A 296 22.27 -2.94 0.38
CA PHE A 296 20.89 -2.50 0.19
C PHE A 296 20.80 -1.10 -0.46
N GLN A 297 21.76 -0.19 -0.19
CA GLN A 297 21.84 1.09 -0.91
C GLN A 297 22.08 0.91 -2.41
N ARG A 298 22.80 -0.14 -2.83
CA ARG A 298 22.98 -0.45 -4.26
C ARG A 298 21.69 -0.92 -4.89
N ILE A 299 20.94 -1.76 -4.18
CA ILE A 299 19.63 -2.25 -4.60
C ILE A 299 18.63 -1.10 -4.69
N GLU A 300 18.60 -0.22 -3.71
CA GLU A 300 17.69 0.95 -3.64
C GLU A 300 17.82 1.86 -4.88
N LYS A 301 19.01 1.97 -5.49
CA LYS A 301 19.24 2.75 -6.73
C LYS A 301 18.57 2.18 -7.97
N ARG A 302 18.09 0.94 -7.93
CA ARG A 302 17.38 0.26 -9.03
C ARG A 302 15.87 0.51 -8.99
N TYR A 303 15.43 1.30 -8.02
CA TYR A 303 14.03 1.65 -7.83
C TYR A 303 13.88 3.17 -7.87
N ASN A 304 12.78 3.61 -8.45
CA ASN A 304 12.32 4.99 -8.28
C ASN A 304 11.72 5.15 -6.88
N ILE A 305 12.32 6.03 -6.08
CA ILE A 305 11.90 6.28 -4.69
C ILE A 305 11.01 7.52 -4.66
N TYR A 306 9.82 7.37 -4.10
CA TYR A 306 8.86 8.44 -3.89
C TYR A 306 8.64 8.67 -2.41
N HIS A 307 8.71 9.93 -1.99
CA HIS A 307 8.46 10.33 -0.61
C HIS A 307 7.06 10.91 -0.49
N ILE A 308 6.18 10.19 0.20
CA ILE A 308 4.86 10.68 0.58
C ILE A 308 4.99 11.34 1.94
N GLU A 309 5.08 12.66 1.89
CA GLU A 309 4.95 13.51 3.05
C GLU A 309 3.46 13.82 3.26
N ASN A 310 3.03 13.92 4.52
CA ASN A 310 1.86 14.75 4.81
C ASN A 310 2.37 16.18 4.71
N ASP A 311 2.29 16.79 3.52
CA ASP A 311 2.50 18.22 3.42
C ASP A 311 1.44 18.91 4.29
N GLY A 312 1.83 20.01 4.96
CA GLY A 312 0.88 20.83 5.73
C GLY A 312 -0.34 21.17 4.88
N ALA A 313 -0.14 21.34 3.58
CA ALA A 313 -1.18 21.63 2.62
C ALA A 313 -2.29 20.56 2.52
N THR A 314 -1.95 19.28 2.40
CA THR A 314 -2.93 18.18 2.39
C THR A 314 -3.69 18.13 3.70
N TYR A 315 -2.99 18.30 4.82
CA TYR A 315 -3.63 18.28 6.14
C TYR A 315 -4.68 19.38 6.27
N ILE A 316 -4.37 20.59 5.81
CA ILE A 316 -5.29 21.73 5.76
C ILE A 316 -6.47 21.45 4.81
N ARG A 317 -6.21 20.86 3.63
CA ARG A 317 -7.26 20.44 2.70
C ARG A 317 -8.19 19.39 3.32
N LEU A 318 -7.66 18.40 4.03
CA LEU A 318 -8.46 17.38 4.72
C LEU A 318 -9.34 18.01 5.81
N ILE A 319 -8.78 18.91 6.63
CA ILE A 319 -9.53 19.64 7.65
C ILE A 319 -10.65 20.47 7.01
N GLN A 320 -10.32 21.24 5.97
CA GLN A 320 -11.29 22.07 5.25
C GLN A 320 -12.43 21.22 4.67
N ASN A 321 -12.14 20.05 4.11
CA ASN A 321 -13.18 19.18 3.56
C ASN A 321 -14.06 18.57 4.65
N ALA A 322 -13.45 18.10 5.76
CA ALA A 322 -14.20 17.62 6.90
C ALA A 322 -15.08 18.73 7.52
N ILE A 323 -14.56 19.95 7.64
CA ILE A 323 -15.33 21.10 8.12
C ILE A 323 -16.49 21.40 7.16
N ASN A 324 -16.25 21.48 5.85
CA ASN A 324 -17.29 21.75 4.88
C ASN A 324 -18.37 20.65 4.83
N GLU A 325 -18.00 19.39 5.01
CA GLU A 325 -18.95 18.27 5.06
C GLU A 325 -19.81 18.30 6.33
N LEU A 326 -19.19 18.60 7.48
CA LEU A 326 -19.87 18.62 8.77
C LEU A 326 -20.68 19.90 9.02
N TYR A 327 -20.25 21.04 8.47
CA TYR A 327 -20.75 22.38 8.82
C TYR A 327 -21.23 23.22 7.61
N GLY A 328 -20.99 22.77 6.38
CA GLY A 328 -21.18 23.58 5.17
C GLY A 328 -20.09 24.65 5.02
N GLN A 329 -20.19 25.50 3.99
CA GLN A 329 -19.25 26.60 3.81
C GLN A 329 -19.43 27.64 4.94
N GLY A 330 -18.37 27.88 5.71
CA GLY A 330 -18.37 28.84 6.80
C GLY A 330 -18.62 30.27 6.33
N ASN A 331 -19.57 30.96 6.97
CA ASN A 331 -19.92 32.34 6.63
C ASN A 331 -19.09 33.33 7.46
N ILE A 332 -17.85 33.58 7.02
CA ILE A 332 -16.94 34.54 7.65
C ILE A 332 -17.30 35.98 7.24
N SER A 333 -17.30 36.92 8.19
CA SER A 333 -17.53 38.34 7.88
C SER A 333 -16.37 38.96 7.10
N GLU A 334 -16.68 39.90 6.21
CA GLU A 334 -15.66 40.57 5.37
C GLU A 334 -14.61 41.31 6.22
N PHE A 335 -15.02 41.86 7.36
CA PHE A 335 -14.12 42.48 8.33
C PHE A 335 -13.12 41.47 8.92
N ARG A 336 -13.58 40.28 9.32
CA ARG A 336 -12.69 39.23 9.86
C ARG A 336 -11.79 38.66 8.77
N LYS A 337 -12.33 38.44 7.57
CA LYS A 337 -11.56 37.98 6.42
C LYS A 337 -10.39 38.93 6.12
N SER A 338 -10.65 40.22 5.98
CA SER A 338 -9.61 41.23 5.73
C SER A 338 -8.59 41.32 6.87
N THR A 339 -9.05 41.16 8.11
CA THR A 339 -8.18 41.10 9.29
C THR A 339 -7.22 39.89 9.23
N TYR A 340 -7.72 38.70 8.92
CA TYR A 340 -6.89 37.50 8.78
C TYR A 340 -5.90 37.60 7.63
N ILE A 341 -6.29 38.15 6.48
CA ILE A 341 -5.37 38.41 5.35
C ILE A 341 -4.22 39.31 5.82
N ASN A 342 -4.51 40.40 6.53
CA ASN A 342 -3.49 41.32 7.02
C ASN A 342 -2.55 40.66 8.03
N TYR A 343 -3.07 39.81 8.92
CA TYR A 343 -2.23 39.09 9.87
C TYR A 343 -1.37 38.02 9.20
N LEU A 344 -1.91 37.24 8.27
CA LEU A 344 -1.15 36.18 7.59
C LEU A 344 -0.10 36.73 6.62
N ARG A 345 -0.26 37.96 6.11
CA ARG A 345 0.81 38.68 5.40
C ARG A 345 1.96 39.08 6.32
N LYS A 346 1.67 39.45 7.57
CA LYS A 346 2.70 39.81 8.58
C LYS A 346 3.36 38.58 9.19
N PHE A 347 2.60 37.51 9.36
CA PHE A 347 3.02 36.26 9.99
C PHE A 347 2.70 35.09 9.05
N PRO A 348 3.66 34.68 8.19
CA PRO A 348 3.44 33.66 7.17
C PRO A 348 3.41 32.25 7.79
N LEU A 349 2.30 31.90 8.44
CA LEU A 349 2.07 30.58 9.05
C LEU A 349 1.83 29.46 8.03
N PHE A 350 1.56 29.84 6.78
CA PHE A 350 1.11 28.99 5.68
C PHE A 350 1.92 29.29 4.41
N SER A 351 3.26 29.29 4.54
CA SER A 351 4.20 29.66 3.48
C SER A 351 4.13 28.77 2.24
N GLU A 352 3.57 27.57 2.38
CA GLU A 352 3.36 26.60 1.31
C GLU A 352 2.19 26.95 0.36
N PHE A 353 1.36 27.94 0.73
CA PHE A 353 0.18 28.33 -0.04
C PHE A 353 0.33 29.70 -0.70
N ASN A 354 -0.22 29.85 -1.91
CA ASN A 354 -0.35 31.17 -2.52
C ASN A 354 -1.51 31.97 -1.88
N GLN A 355 -1.61 33.28 -2.19
CA GLN A 355 -2.63 34.14 -1.57
C GLN A 355 -4.07 33.67 -1.84
N VAL A 356 -4.35 33.14 -3.03
CA VAL A 356 -5.68 32.64 -3.40
C VAL A 356 -6.01 31.39 -2.57
N GLU A 357 -5.05 30.50 -2.38
CA GLU A 357 -5.19 29.31 -1.56
C GLU A 357 -5.35 29.64 -0.08
N ILE A 358 -4.61 30.62 0.45
CA ILE A 358 -4.78 31.09 1.84
C ILE A 358 -6.20 31.61 2.03
N GLU A 359 -6.70 32.44 1.11
CA GLU A 359 -8.06 32.98 1.24
C GLU A 359 -9.13 31.90 1.15
N ARG A 360 -9.01 30.96 0.19
CA ARG A 360 -10.02 29.91 -0.04
C ARG A 360 -9.96 28.77 0.96
N LEU A 361 -8.77 28.23 1.24
CA LEU A 361 -8.58 27.02 2.04
C LEU A 361 -8.48 27.34 3.54
N VAL A 362 -7.63 28.31 3.90
CA VAL A 362 -7.32 28.61 5.30
C VAL A 362 -8.36 29.53 5.92
N ILE A 363 -8.70 30.64 5.25
CA ILE A 363 -9.56 31.67 5.84
C ILE A 363 -11.05 31.32 5.71
N GLN A 364 -11.49 30.97 4.50
CA GLN A 364 -12.89 30.65 4.24
C GLN A 364 -13.19 29.18 4.50
N GLY A 365 -12.38 28.27 3.94
CA GLY A 365 -12.64 26.83 3.96
C GLY A 365 -12.51 26.18 5.33
N ALA A 366 -11.68 26.72 6.22
CA ALA A 366 -11.51 26.17 7.57
C ALA A 366 -12.32 26.90 8.64
N TYR A 367 -13.14 27.91 8.30
CA TYR A 367 -13.98 28.61 9.28
C TYR A 367 -15.04 27.66 9.88
N PRO A 368 -15.26 27.65 11.21
CA PRO A 368 -14.91 28.66 12.22
C PRO A 368 -13.54 28.50 12.91
N MET A 369 -12.60 27.72 12.37
CA MET A 369 -11.28 27.56 12.97
C MET A 369 -10.38 28.79 12.76
N HIS A 370 -9.71 29.24 13.82
CA HIS A 370 -8.72 30.31 13.74
C HIS A 370 -7.47 29.81 13.00
N PRO A 371 -6.85 30.60 12.09
CA PRO A 371 -5.67 30.17 11.33
C PRO A 371 -4.50 29.66 12.19
N VAL A 372 -4.29 30.26 13.38
CA VAL A 372 -3.27 29.77 14.34
C VAL A 372 -3.63 28.37 14.86
N ALA A 373 -4.87 28.14 15.28
CA ALA A 373 -5.30 26.82 15.74
C ALA A 373 -5.15 25.78 14.63
N LEU A 374 -5.54 26.16 13.42
CA LEU A 374 -5.42 25.34 12.23
C LEU A 374 -3.97 24.93 11.93
N SER A 375 -3.01 25.85 12.05
CA SER A 375 -1.57 25.55 11.87
C SER A 375 -0.98 24.63 12.95
N LEU A 376 -1.53 24.66 14.17
CA LEU A 376 -1.04 23.89 15.31
C LEU A 376 -1.62 22.48 15.37
N LEU A 377 -2.85 22.32 14.90
CA LEU A 377 -3.59 21.06 14.93
C LEU A 377 -2.80 19.84 14.41
N PRO A 378 -2.08 19.88 13.26
CA PRO A 378 -1.24 18.75 12.84
C PRO A 378 -0.13 18.39 13.83
N LYS A 379 0.54 19.40 14.39
CA LYS A 379 1.65 19.20 15.33
C LYS A 379 1.17 18.70 16.69
N VAL A 380 0.00 19.14 17.14
CA VAL A 380 -0.58 18.69 18.41
C VAL A 380 -1.15 17.27 18.26
N SER A 381 -1.87 16.99 17.17
CA SER A 381 -2.43 15.67 16.87
C SER A 381 -1.37 14.56 16.83
N SER A 382 -0.18 14.87 16.28
CA SER A 382 0.92 13.90 16.17
C SER A 382 1.55 13.48 17.51
N LEU A 383 1.33 14.26 18.57
CA LEU A 383 1.84 13.94 19.92
C LEU A 383 1.04 12.83 20.60
N PHE A 384 -0.23 12.63 20.23
CA PHE A 384 -1.18 11.78 20.95
C PHE A 384 -1.58 10.50 20.19
N GLY A 385 -1.03 10.24 19.00
CA GLY A 385 -1.33 9.04 18.23
C GLY A 385 -0.93 9.14 16.76
N GLN A 386 -1.55 8.29 15.92
CA GLN A 386 -1.36 8.38 14.47
C GLN A 386 -2.02 9.66 13.94
N ASN A 387 -1.23 10.54 13.29
CA ASN A 387 -1.58 11.91 12.88
C ASN A 387 -3.02 12.06 12.32
N GLU A 388 -3.44 11.20 11.41
CA GLU A 388 -4.77 11.27 10.77
C GLU A 388 -5.90 10.77 11.67
N ARG A 389 -5.69 9.68 12.43
CA ARG A 389 -6.74 9.10 13.28
C ARG A 389 -7.12 10.02 14.43
N THR A 390 -6.10 10.61 15.06
CA THR A 390 -6.27 11.58 16.15
C THR A 390 -6.97 12.85 15.64
N LEU A 391 -6.66 13.28 14.42
CA LEU A 391 -7.31 14.41 13.77
C LEU A 391 -8.81 14.16 13.53
N PHE A 392 -9.17 13.06 12.89
CA PHE A 392 -10.58 12.76 12.60
C PHE A 392 -11.37 12.58 13.89
N THR A 393 -10.78 11.94 14.90
CA THR A 393 -11.38 11.84 16.23
C THR A 393 -11.65 13.23 16.81
N PHE A 394 -10.70 14.16 16.71
CA PHE A 394 -10.89 15.55 17.13
C PHE A 394 -12.00 16.27 16.35
N LEU A 395 -11.99 16.17 15.01
CA LEU A 395 -12.96 16.85 14.15
C LEU A 395 -14.40 16.36 14.39
N GLU A 396 -14.57 15.08 14.74
CA GLU A 396 -15.87 14.49 15.07
C GLU A 396 -16.20 14.55 16.58
N SER A 397 -15.25 14.94 17.45
CA SER A 397 -15.42 14.85 18.90
C SER A 397 -16.43 15.86 19.42
N ARG A 398 -17.36 15.36 20.24
CA ARG A 398 -18.38 16.12 20.98
C ARG A 398 -17.99 16.36 22.45
N GLN A 399 -16.77 16.01 22.83
CA GLN A 399 -16.25 16.26 24.19
C GLN A 399 -15.97 17.74 24.40
N ILE A 400 -15.84 18.15 25.67
CA ILE A 400 -15.45 19.52 26.04
C ILE A 400 -14.13 19.86 25.34
N GLY A 401 -14.03 21.09 24.83
CA GLY A 401 -12.90 21.54 24.01
C GLY A 401 -12.93 21.06 22.55
N GLY A 402 -13.71 20.03 22.19
CA GLY A 402 -13.80 19.52 20.81
C GLY A 402 -14.49 20.48 19.83
N LEU A 403 -14.16 20.36 18.54
CA LEU A 403 -14.70 21.25 17.50
C LEU A 403 -16.24 21.16 17.38
N MET A 404 -16.82 19.95 17.46
CA MET A 404 -18.29 19.79 17.41
C MET A 404 -18.96 20.33 18.68
N TYR A 405 -18.30 20.25 19.83
CA TYR A 405 -18.83 20.80 21.08
C TYR A 405 -18.88 22.33 21.02
N PHE A 406 -17.79 22.97 20.58
CA PHE A 406 -17.72 24.41 20.35
C PHE A 406 -18.83 24.90 19.41
N ILE A 407 -19.01 24.21 18.28
CA ILE A 407 -19.98 24.62 17.26
C ILE A 407 -21.43 24.46 17.72
N LYS A 408 -21.74 23.48 18.56
CA LYS A 408 -23.09 23.31 19.13
C LYS A 408 -23.43 24.36 20.18
N LYS A 409 -22.45 24.80 20.97
CA LYS A 409 -22.68 25.70 22.10
C LYS A 409 -22.85 27.17 21.68
N ARG A 410 -22.34 27.57 20.50
CA ARG A 410 -22.50 28.91 19.88
C ARG A 410 -22.24 30.12 20.80
N GLU A 411 -21.48 29.96 21.87
CA GLU A 411 -21.14 31.06 22.79
C GLU A 411 -20.01 31.95 22.22
N GLU A 412 -19.17 31.42 21.32
CA GLU A 412 -18.04 32.12 20.71
C GLU A 412 -18.03 32.01 19.18
N GLU A 413 -17.48 33.02 18.50
CA GLU A 413 -17.51 33.09 17.02
C GLU A 413 -16.38 32.32 16.32
N VAL A 414 -15.26 31.99 17.01
CA VAL A 414 -14.08 31.38 16.38
C VAL A 414 -13.41 30.36 17.31
N TYR A 415 -13.09 29.19 16.77
CA TYR A 415 -12.34 28.15 17.47
C TYR A 415 -10.84 28.50 17.51
N THR A 416 -10.32 28.90 18.68
CA THR A 416 -8.95 29.36 18.87
C THR A 416 -7.97 28.24 19.26
N ALA A 417 -6.68 28.60 19.37
CA ALA A 417 -5.66 27.68 19.85
C ALA A 417 -5.88 27.28 21.33
N ALA A 418 -6.51 28.12 22.15
CA ALA A 418 -6.82 27.77 23.53
C ALA A 418 -7.72 26.53 23.60
N HIS A 419 -8.84 26.54 22.86
CA HIS A 419 -9.74 25.38 22.77
C HIS A 419 -9.03 24.12 22.25
N LEU A 420 -8.12 24.27 21.27
CA LEU A 420 -7.31 23.17 20.78
C LEU A 420 -6.48 22.53 21.89
N PHE A 421 -5.86 23.34 22.74
CA PHE A 421 -5.09 22.85 23.88
C PHE A 421 -5.98 22.26 24.96
N ASP A 422 -7.12 22.86 25.27
CA ASP A 422 -8.09 22.32 26.25
C ASP A 422 -8.55 20.91 25.85
N TYR A 423 -8.74 20.65 24.55
CA TYR A 423 -9.10 19.33 24.06
C TYR A 423 -7.98 18.28 24.19
N PHE A 424 -6.76 18.63 23.79
CA PHE A 424 -5.64 17.68 23.74
C PHE A 424 -4.93 17.51 25.08
N PHE A 425 -5.02 18.50 25.96
CA PHE A 425 -4.38 18.53 27.28
C PHE A 425 -5.41 18.89 28.36
N PRO A 426 -6.48 18.08 28.55
CA PRO A 426 -7.47 18.34 29.58
C PRO A 426 -6.81 18.31 30.97
N ASN A 427 -7.22 19.22 31.87
CA ASN A 427 -6.78 19.18 33.24
C ASN A 427 -7.31 17.90 33.91
N ILE A 428 -6.44 17.19 34.65
CA ILE A 428 -6.80 15.93 35.34
C ILE A 428 -8.00 16.11 36.29
N GLU A 429 -8.17 17.30 36.87
CA GLU A 429 -9.31 17.64 37.73
C GLU A 429 -10.65 17.77 36.97
N GLU A 430 -10.65 18.08 35.67
CA GLU A 430 -11.88 18.15 34.85
C GLU A 430 -12.36 16.77 34.39
N LEU A 431 -11.46 15.80 34.25
CA LEU A 431 -11.80 14.41 33.92
C LEU A 431 -12.54 13.70 35.07
N GLU A 432 -12.20 14.00 36.33
CA GLU A 432 -12.89 13.43 37.50
C GLU A 432 -14.34 13.96 37.66
N LEU A 433 -14.62 15.18 37.18
CA LEU A 433 -15.98 15.74 37.17
C LEU A 433 -16.90 15.07 36.13
N GLU A 434 -16.37 14.51 35.03
CA GLU A 434 -17.15 13.78 34.03
C GLU A 434 -17.60 12.38 34.49
N GLU A 435 -16.81 11.69 35.31
CA GLU A 435 -17.23 10.40 35.90
C GLU A 435 -18.27 10.60 37.01
N GLY A 436 -18.18 11.70 37.77
CA GLY A 436 -19.13 12.03 38.85
C GLY A 436 -20.49 12.55 38.38
N SER A 437 -20.59 13.08 37.16
CA SER A 437 -21.82 13.67 36.60
C SER A 437 -22.60 12.72 35.66
N ARG A 438 -22.12 11.49 35.49
CA ARG A 438 -22.81 10.39 34.78
C ARG A 438 -23.39 9.31 35.72
N ASN A 439 -23.64 9.66 36.99
CA ASN A 439 -24.42 8.84 37.92
C ASN A 439 -25.79 9.44 38.21
#